data_AF-A0A359H7T0-F1
#
_entry.id   AF-A0A359H7T0-F1
#
_cell.length_a   1.000
_cell.length_b   1.000
_cell.length_c   1.000
_cell.angle_alpha   90.00
_cell.angle_beta   90.00
_cell.angle_gamma   90.00
#
_symmetry.space_group_name_H-M   'P 1'
#
loop_
_entity.id
_entity.type
_entity.pdbx_description
1 polymer ?
#
loop_
_entity_poly.entity_id
_entity_poly.type
_entity_poly.pdbx_seq_one_letter_code
_entity_poly.pdbx_strand_id
1 'polypeptide(L)' 'MSLFIDQNDQSIQRFDTYSLVESFSEEVLSKYPKALLYDESAKQWYLWKDTASQSVDQIIDTARKNGFLEVISNTVV' A
#
# COMPACT_ATOMS: atom_id res chain seq x y z
N MET A 1 -0.44 5.76 -4.46
CA MET A 1 -0.91 7.11 -4.10
C MET A 1 -2.34 7.00 -3.65
N SER A 2 -2.61 7.32 -2.39
CA SER A 2 -3.95 7.32 -1.80
C SER A 2 -4.31 8.76 -1.41
N LEU A 3 -5.41 9.27 -1.98
CA LEU A 3 -5.87 10.63 -1.78
C LEU A 3 -7.21 10.60 -1.05
N PHE A 4 -7.29 11.28 0.08
CA PHE A 4 -8.52 11.45 0.86
C PHE A 4 -9.05 12.85 0.63
N ILE A 5 -10.29 12.94 0.18
CA ILE A 5 -10.93 14.16 -0.28
C ILE A 5 -12.13 14.47 0.62
N ASP A 6 -12.35 15.74 0.94
CA ASP A 6 -13.53 16.19 1.68
C ASP A 6 -14.78 16.28 0.79
N GLN A 7 -15.91 16.66 1.38
CA GLN A 7 -17.18 16.88 0.67
C GLN A 7 -17.16 18.05 -0.34
N ASN A 8 -16.07 18.82 -0.39
CA ASN A 8 -15.89 19.98 -1.27
C ASN A 8 -14.79 19.74 -2.32
N ASP A 9 -14.44 18.48 -2.57
CA ASP A 9 -13.37 18.07 -3.48
C ASP A 9 -11.96 18.57 -3.09
N GLN A 10 -11.73 18.92 -1.81
CA GLN A 10 -10.42 19.32 -1.31
C GLN A 10 -9.66 18.13 -0.72
N SER A 11 -8.38 18.01 -1.11
CA SER A 11 -7.48 17.03 -0.51
C SER A 11 -7.28 17.31 0.98
N ILE A 12 -7.78 16.43 1.84
CA ILE A 12 -7.54 16.49 3.30
C ILE A 12 -6.21 15.83 3.63
N GLN A 13 -5.95 14.68 3.01
CA GLN A 13 -4.75 13.91 3.30
C GLN A 13 -4.29 13.13 2.08
N ARG A 14 -2.97 13.11 1.89
CA ARG A 14 -2.35 12.35 0.83
C ARG A 14 -1.27 11.47 1.41
N PHE A 15 -1.32 10.19 1.04
CA PHE A 15 -0.27 9.25 1.34
C PHE A 15 0.32 8.66 0.07
N ASP A 16 1.64 8.64 0.03
CA ASP A 16 2.40 7.96 -1.01
C ASP A 16 3.01 6.68 -0.46
N THR A 17 2.78 5.59 -1.18
CA THR A 17 3.25 4.25 -0.83
C THR A 17 4.48 3.93 -1.66
N TYR A 18 5.57 3.56 -0.99
CA TYR A 18 6.82 3.15 -1.62
C TYR A 18 7.08 1.68 -1.30
N SER A 19 7.25 0.87 -2.33
CA SER A 19 7.62 -0.53 -2.21
C SER A 19 9.10 -0.71 -2.49
N LEU A 20 9.74 -1.63 -1.77
CA LEU A 20 11.12 -2.02 -2.02
C LEU A 20 11.22 -2.67 -3.41
N VAL A 21 12.22 -2.27 -4.19
CA VAL A 21 12.48 -2.88 -5.50
C VAL A 21 13.17 -4.23 -5.29
N GLU A 22 12.53 -5.31 -5.72
CA GLU A 22 13.00 -6.69 -5.51
C GLU A 22 14.05 -7.18 -6.53
N SER A 23 14.81 -6.25 -7.15
CA SER A 23 15.84 -6.58 -8.14
C SER A 23 17.21 -6.95 -7.54
N PHE A 24 17.35 -6.94 -6.22
CA PHE A 24 18.59 -7.26 -5.50
C PHE A 24 18.47 -8.59 -4.75
N SER A 25 19.58 -9.14 -4.25
CA SER A 25 19.56 -10.40 -3.50
C SER A 25 18.80 -10.27 -2.17
N GLU A 26 18.15 -11.35 -1.74
CA GLU A 26 17.40 -11.39 -0.48
C GLU A 26 18.25 -10.99 0.73
N GLU A 27 19.53 -11.36 0.76
CA GLU A 27 20.45 -10.98 1.84
C GLU A 27 20.57 -9.45 1.96
N VAL A 28 20.67 -8.75 0.82
CA VAL A 28 20.72 -7.28 0.79
C VAL A 28 19.36 -6.70 1.17
N LEU A 29 18.28 -7.25 0.63
CA LEU A 29 16.92 -6.76 0.83
C LEU A 29 16.42 -6.93 2.27
N SER A 30 16.87 -7.96 2.99
CA SER A 30 16.45 -8.29 4.36
C SER A 30 16.64 -7.16 5.38
N LYS A 31 17.51 -6.20 5.08
CA LYS A 31 17.84 -5.06 5.94
C LYS A 31 16.92 -3.86 5.73
N TYR A 32 16.06 -3.90 4.72
CA TYR A 32 15.21 -2.79 4.33
C TYR A 32 13.73 -3.12 4.54
N PRO A 33 12.91 -2.12 4.91
CA PRO A 33 11.47 -2.31 5.00
C PRO A 33 10.89 -2.59 3.61
N LYS A 34 9.97 -3.55 3.53
CA LYS A 34 9.29 -3.91 2.27
C LYS A 34 8.39 -2.80 1.75
N ALA A 35 7.78 -2.04 2.65
CA ALA A 35 6.88 -0.95 2.34
C ALA A 35 7.07 0.24 3.30
N LEU A 36 7.01 1.43 2.74
CA LEU A 36 7.03 2.70 3.45
C LEU A 36 5.81 3.53 3.07
N LEU A 37 5.29 4.28 4.03
CA LEU A 37 4.22 5.25 3.83
C LEU A 37 4.76 6.65 4.08
N TYR A 38 4.58 7.54 3.12
CA TYR A 38 4.87 8.96 3.27
C TYR A 38 3.56 9.73 3.38
N ASP A 39 3.36 10.43 4.50
CA ASP A 39 2.28 11.39 4.67
C ASP A 39 2.73 12.75 4.15
N GLU A 40 2.15 13.17 3.02
CA GLU A 40 2.49 14.41 2.36
C GLU A 40 1.93 15.64 3.10
N SER A 41 0.85 15.47 3.87
CA SER A 41 0.26 16.52 4.70
C SER A 41 1.11 16.77 5.96
N ALA A 42 1.61 15.70 6.59
CA ALA A 42 2.44 15.78 7.79
C ALA A 42 3.95 15.88 7.50
N LYS A 43 4.38 15.63 6.25
CA LYS A 43 5.79 15.51 5.83
C LYS A 43 6.56 14.45 6.63
N GLN A 44 5.91 13.32 6.92
CA GLN A 44 6.44 12.28 7.81
C GLN A 44 6.44 10.89 7.16
N TRP A 45 7.42 10.08 7.58
CA TRP A 45 7.57 8.70 7.15
C TRP A 45 7.08 7.73 8.23
N TYR A 46 6.35 6.70 7.79
CA TYR A 46 5.89 5.62 8.62
C TYR A 46 6.33 4.28 8.07
N LEU A 47 6.72 3.39 8.98
CA LEU A 47 6.95 1.98 8.68
C LEU A 47 5.64 1.22 8.78
N TRP A 48 5.36 0.41 7.76
CA TRP A 48 4.30 -0.59 7.88
C TRP A 48 4.76 -1.69 8.82
N LYS A 49 3.94 -2.01 9.82
CA LYS A 49 4.14 -3.22 10.61
C LYS A 49 3.74 -4.42 9.75
N ASP A 50 4.59 -5.44 9.69
CA ASP A 50 4.30 -6.66 8.92
C ASP A 50 2.94 -7.27 9.29
N THR A 51 2.55 -7.19 10.56
CA THR A 51 1.25 -7.68 11.05
C THR A 51 0.06 -6.91 10.45
N ALA A 52 0.23 -5.62 10.17
CA ALA A 52 -0.81 -4.81 9.52
C ALA A 52 -0.96 -5.20 8.04
N SER A 53 0.16 -5.41 7.33
CA SER A 53 0.13 -5.94 5.95
C SER A 53 -0.60 -7.28 5.88
N GLN A 54 -0.22 -8.22 6.75
CA GLN A 54 -0.86 -9.54 6.81
C GLN A 54 -2.36 -9.46 7.11
N SER A 55 -2.79 -8.53 7.96
CA SER A 55 -4.21 -8.33 8.26
C SER A 55 -4.98 -7.82 7.03
N VAL A 56 -4.40 -6.88 6.28
CA VAL A 56 -4.99 -6.39 5.02
C VAL A 56 -5.09 -7.51 3.99
N ASP A 57 -4.02 -8.29 3.82
CA ASP A 57 -3.99 -9.43 2.90
C ASP A 57 -5.07 -10.46 3.25
N GLN A 58 -5.26 -10.76 4.54
CA GLN A 58 -6.32 -11.67 5.01
C GLN A 58 -7.72 -11.15 4.68
N ILE A 59 -7.97 -9.84 4.82
CA ILE A 59 -9.26 -9.22 4.47
C ILE A 59 -9.50 -9.34 2.96
N ILE A 60 -8.49 -9.00 2.15
CA ILE A 60 -8.57 -9.09 0.68
C ILE A 60 -8.81 -10.54 0.25
N ASP A 61 -8.08 -11.50 0.81
CA ASP A 61 -8.26 -12.93 0.52
C ASP A 61 -9.64 -13.44 0.94
N THR A 62 -10.18 -12.94 2.05
CA THR A 62 -11.53 -13.29 2.50
C THR A 62 -12.58 -12.72 1.55
N ALA A 63 -12.44 -11.45 1.16
CA ALA A 63 -13.30 -10.82 0.16
C ALA A 63 -13.23 -11.57 -1.18
N ARG A 64 -12.04 -11.97 -1.62
CA ARG A 64 -11.82 -12.79 -2.82
C ARG A 64 -12.55 -14.13 -2.74
N LYS A 65 -12.37 -14.89 -1.65
CA LYS A 65 -13.01 -16.20 -1.45
C LYS A 65 -14.53 -16.11 -1.40
N ASN A 66 -15.06 -14.99 -0.92
CA ASN A 66 -16.51 -14.76 -0.82
C ASN A 66 -17.11 -14.12 -2.09
N GLY A 67 -16.33 -13.87 -3.14
CA GLY A 67 -16.81 -13.27 -4.38
C GLY A 67 -17.07 -11.75 -4.30
N PHE A 68 -16.51 -11.07 -3.29
CA PHE A 68 -16.63 -9.62 -3.07
C PHE A 68 -15.43 -8.82 -3.60
N LEU A 69 -14.51 -9.46 -4.32
CA LEU A 69 -13.36 -8.80 -4.93
C LEU A 69 -13.50 -8.84 -6.47
N GLU A 70 -13.55 -7.67 -7.09
CA GLU A 70 -13.40 -7.50 -8.53
C GLU A 70 -12.03 -6.89 -8.82
N VAL A 71 -11.20 -7.58 -9.61
CA VAL A 71 -9.87 -7.10 -9.99
C VAL A 71 -9.97 -6.40 -11.34
N ILE A 72 -9.78 -5.08 -11.33
CA ILE A 72 -9.66 -4.28 -12.56
C ILE A 72 -8.18 -4.25 -12.94
N SER A 73 -7.80 -5.03 -13.95
CA SER A 73 -6.43 -5.07 -14.48
C SER A 73 -6.40 -4.49 -15.89
N ASN A 74 -5.41 -3.65 -16.17
CA ASN A 74 -5.13 -3.16 -17.51
C ASN A 74 -3.99 -4.02 -18.08
N THR A 75 -4.32 -5.12 -18.77
CA THR A 75 -3.32 -5.88 -19.53
C THR A 75 -3.05 -5.11 -20.82
N VAL A 76 -1.92 -4.40 -20.88
CA VAL A 76 -1.39 -3.94 -22.17
C VAL A 76 -0.97 -5.18 -22.95
N VAL A 77 -1.60 -5.43 -24.11
CA VAL A 77 -1.31 -6.56 -25.01
C VAL A 77 -0.26 -6.15 -26.03
#